data_AF-C0EVX0-F1
#
_entry.id   AF-C0EVX0-F1
#
_cell.length_a   1.000
_cell.length_b   1.000
_cell.length_c   1.000
_cell.angle_alpha   90.00
_cell.angle_beta   90.00
_cell.angle_gamma   90.00
#
_symmetry.space_group_name_H-M   'P 1'
#
loop_
_entity.id
_entity.type
_entity.pdbx_description
1 polymer ?
#
loop_
_entity_poly.entity_id
_entity_poly.type
_entity_poly.pdbx_seq_one_letter_code
_entity_poly.pdbx_strand_id
1 'polypeptide(L)'
;MDWNLKITDMIGDMPEHSTVIVNFVAAIRHQLKNSTCYVYSDNIQYHFQDSQGNNKIIIPDASINCRTKSRHGNTFTDAPRFVMEVLSPSTEKYDRTEKMQLF
;
A
#
# COMPACT_ATOMS: atom_id res chain seq x y z
N MET A 1 7.70 24.70 -17.79
CA MET A 1 6.79 24.03 -16.86
C MET A 1 6.37 22.75 -17.53
N ASP A 2 6.99 21.64 -17.10
CA ASP A 2 6.79 20.31 -17.66
C ASP A 2 5.48 19.74 -17.11
N TRP A 3 4.49 19.55 -17.99
CA TRP A 3 3.14 19.08 -17.65
C TRP A 3 3.01 17.55 -17.69
N ASN A 4 4.12 16.82 -17.51
CA ASN A 4 4.13 15.35 -17.50
C ASN A 4 3.85 14.74 -16.11
N LEU A 5 2.98 15.35 -15.30
CA LEU A 5 2.42 14.69 -14.12
C LEU A 5 1.34 13.72 -14.58
N LYS A 6 1.74 12.52 -15.00
CA LYS A 6 0.84 11.41 -15.26
C LYS A 6 0.33 10.89 -13.92
N ILE A 7 -0.87 11.29 -13.52
CA ILE A 7 -1.57 10.68 -12.37
C ILE A 7 -1.97 9.26 -12.82
N THR A 8 -1.21 8.25 -12.43
CA THR A 8 -1.42 6.84 -12.83
C THR A 8 -2.33 6.07 -11.89
N ASP A 9 -2.71 6.64 -10.74
CA ASP A 9 -3.18 5.88 -9.58
C ASP A 9 -4.62 6.18 -9.13
N MET A 10 -5.47 6.65 -10.04
CA MET A 10 -6.90 6.89 -9.74
C MET A 10 -7.83 6.54 -10.92
N ILE A 11 -7.43 5.60 -11.79
CA ILE A 11 -8.28 5.17 -12.91
C ILE A 11 -9.05 3.92 -12.50
N GLY A 12 -10.28 4.14 -12.03
CA GLY A 12 -11.35 3.15 -12.10
C GLY A 12 -11.27 2.04 -11.07
N ASP A 13 -11.27 2.41 -9.78
CA ASP A 13 -11.54 1.44 -8.73
C ASP A 13 -13.02 1.03 -8.83
N MET A 14 -13.26 -0.09 -9.52
CA MET A 14 -14.59 -0.68 -9.63
C MET A 14 -15.03 -1.04 -8.19
N PRO A 15 -16.31 -0.90 -7.82
CA PRO A 15 -16.78 -1.20 -6.46
C PRO A 15 -16.33 -2.58 -5.94
N GLU A 16 -16.10 -3.52 -6.84
CA GLU A 16 -15.55 -4.85 -6.59
C GLU A 16 -14.12 -4.80 -6.01
N HIS A 17 -13.25 -3.93 -6.52
CA HIS A 17 -11.87 -3.78 -6.02
C HIS A 17 -11.89 -3.29 -4.57
N SER A 18 -12.61 -2.19 -4.31
CA SER A 18 -12.77 -1.67 -2.95
C SER A 18 -13.47 -2.69 -2.02
N THR A 19 -14.40 -3.51 -2.54
CA THR A 19 -15.05 -4.58 -1.76
C THR A 19 -14.05 -5.65 -1.31
N VAL A 20 -13.10 -6.04 -2.16
CA VAL A 20 -12.04 -6.99 -1.80
C VAL A 20 -11.17 -6.42 -0.69
N ILE A 21 -10.75 -5.16 -0.81
CA ILE A 21 -9.94 -4.47 0.21
C ILE A 21 -10.69 -4.43 1.54
N VAL A 22 -11.94 -3.96 1.54
CA VAL A 22 -12.74 -3.81 2.78
C VAL A 22 -12.96 -5.16 3.45
N ASN A 23 -13.26 -6.22 2.69
CA ASN A 23 -13.43 -7.57 3.23
C ASN A 23 -12.14 -8.08 3.88
N PHE A 24 -11.00 -7.89 3.22
CA PHE A 24 -9.70 -8.26 3.77
C PHE A 24 -9.41 -7.49 5.06
N VAL A 25 -9.53 -6.16 5.02
CA VAL A 25 -9.30 -5.31 6.20
C VAL A 25 -10.20 -5.72 7.35
N ALA A 26 -11.49 -5.96 7.12
CA ALA A 26 -12.42 -6.38 8.16
C ALA A 26 -12.02 -7.74 8.79
N ALA A 27 -11.68 -8.74 7.97
CA ALA A 27 -11.27 -10.06 8.43
C ALA A 27 -9.97 -10.03 9.24
N ILE A 28 -8.98 -9.26 8.78
CA ILE A 28 -7.68 -9.14 9.46
C ILE A 28 -7.80 -8.28 10.72
N ARG A 29 -8.58 -7.19 10.69
CA ARG A 29 -8.78 -6.31 11.85
C ARG A 29 -9.29 -7.08 13.06
N HIS A 30 -10.18 -8.05 12.83
CA HIS A 30 -10.67 -8.94 13.88
C HIS A 30 -9.55 -9.82 14.46
N GLN A 31 -8.72 -10.42 13.61
CA GLN A 31 -7.63 -11.30 14.03
C GLN A 31 -6.51 -10.57 14.77
N LEU A 32 -6.24 -9.31 14.40
CA LEU A 32 -5.21 -8.48 15.02
C LEU A 32 -5.66 -7.81 16.33
N LYS A 33 -6.88 -8.08 16.80
CA LYS A 33 -7.40 -7.50 18.05
C LYS A 33 -6.46 -7.85 19.22
N ASN A 34 -6.12 -6.84 20.02
CA ASN A 34 -5.18 -6.93 21.15
C ASN A 34 -3.72 -7.22 20.75
N SER A 35 -3.37 -7.20 19.46
CA SER A 35 -1.97 -7.24 19.01
C SER A 35 -1.36 -5.84 18.95
N THR A 36 -0.05 -5.77 18.71
CA THR A 36 0.66 -4.52 18.37
C THR A 36 0.52 -4.15 16.89
N CYS A 37 -0.11 -5.00 16.08
CA CYS A 37 -0.26 -4.85 14.64
C CYS A 37 -1.58 -4.19 14.26
N TYR A 38 -1.52 -3.36 13.23
CA TYR A 38 -2.67 -2.69 12.64
C TYR A 38 -2.68 -2.97 11.15
N VAL A 39 -3.86 -3.30 10.64
CA VAL A 39 -4.14 -3.33 9.21
C VAL A 39 -4.62 -1.95 8.77
N TYR A 40 -4.10 -1.47 7.65
CA TYR A 40 -4.45 -0.22 6.99
C TYR A 40 -4.92 -0.50 5.57
N SER A 41 -5.79 0.34 5.04
CA SER A 41 -6.12 0.39 3.61
C SER A 41 -5.23 1.40 2.87
N ASP A 42 -5.48 1.53 1.57
CA ASP A 42 -5.11 2.51 0.53
C ASP A 42 -4.76 3.99 0.87
N ASN A 43 -4.53 4.37 2.12
CA ASN A 43 -4.25 5.75 2.53
C ASN A 43 -2.90 5.94 3.26
N ILE A 44 -2.12 4.87 3.40
CA ILE A 44 -0.84 4.89 4.10
C ILE A 44 0.31 4.87 3.10
N GLN A 45 1.22 5.82 3.25
CA GLN A 45 2.42 5.93 2.43
C GLN A 45 3.59 5.22 3.10
N TYR A 46 4.32 4.41 2.33
CA TYR A 46 5.56 3.79 2.75
C TYR A 46 6.73 4.35 1.96
N HIS A 47 7.73 4.83 2.68
CA HIS A 47 8.95 5.38 2.09
C HIS A 47 10.02 4.29 2.09
N PHE A 48 10.51 3.96 0.89
CA PHE A 48 11.58 3.00 0.67
C PHE A 48 12.75 3.69 -0.01
N GLN A 49 13.96 3.13 0.14
CA GLN A 49 15.06 3.43 -0.76
C GLN A 49 15.19 2.28 -1.76
N ASP A 50 15.18 2.60 -3.05
CA ASP A 50 15.47 1.60 -4.07
C ASP A 50 16.96 1.21 -4.05
N SER A 51 17.32 0.20 -4.84
CA SER A 51 18.70 -0.29 -4.96
C SER A 51 19.71 0.75 -5.47
N GLN A 52 19.23 1.87 -6.01
CA GLN A 52 20.03 2.99 -6.50
C GLN A 52 20.08 4.16 -5.50
N GLY A 53 19.49 4.01 -4.31
CA GLY A 53 19.44 5.02 -3.26
C GLY A 53 18.40 6.11 -3.48
N ASN A 54 17.47 5.95 -4.44
CA ASN A 54 16.39 6.91 -4.63
C ASN A 54 15.25 6.63 -3.65
N ASN A 55 14.70 7.69 -3.07
CA ASN A 55 13.49 7.58 -2.24
C ASN A 55 12.27 7.28 -3.13
N LYS A 56 11.59 6.17 -2.85
CA LYS A 56 10.34 5.76 -3.46
C LYS A 56 9.23 5.82 -2.42
N ILE A 57 8.07 6.31 -2.85
CA ILE A 57 6.85 6.33 -2.04
C ILE A 57 5.88 5.35 -2.67
N ILE A 58 5.42 4.39 -1.89
CA ILE A 58 4.48 3.36 -2.34
C ILE A 58 3.25 3.37 -1.42
N ILE A 59 2.08 3.28 -2.03
CA ILE A 59 0.79 3.15 -1.35
C ILE A 59 0.22 1.79 -1.76
N PRO A 60 0.18 0.81 -0.85
CA PRO A 60 -0.48 -0.45 -1.10
C PRO A 60 -1.98 -0.37 -0.85
N ASP A 61 -2.76 -1.21 -1.53
CA ASP A 61 -4.21 -1.34 -1.30
C ASP A 61 -4.56 -1.74 0.14
N ALA A 62 -3.76 -2.65 0.72
CA ALA A 62 -3.78 -2.89 2.15
C ALA A 62 -2.40 -3.29 2.69
N SER A 63 -2.14 -2.94 3.96
CA SER A 63 -0.90 -3.29 4.63
C SER A 63 -1.11 -3.66 6.09
N ILE A 64 -0.20 -4.45 6.65
CA ILE A 64 -0.16 -4.73 8.09
C ILE A 64 1.17 -4.21 8.66
N ASN A 65 1.09 -3.32 9.65
CA ASN A 65 2.26 -2.81 10.34
C ASN A 65 2.15 -3.01 11.87
N CYS A 66 3.21 -3.55 12.47
CA CYS A 66 3.31 -3.81 13.90
C CYS A 66 4.14 -2.76 14.66
N ARG A 67 4.72 -1.80 13.96
CA ARG A 67 5.48 -0.66 14.51
C ARG A 67 4.72 0.63 14.31
N THR A 68 3.47 0.69 14.79
CA THR A 68 2.60 1.85 14.57
C THR A 68 3.09 3.16 15.20
N LYS A 69 4.06 3.08 16.13
CA LYS A 69 4.68 4.25 16.78
C LYS A 69 5.68 5.00 15.89
N SER A 70 6.21 4.39 14.83
CA SER A 70 7.12 5.07 13.88
C SER A 70 6.38 5.85 12.78
N ARG A 71 5.05 6.00 12.91
CA ARG A 71 4.24 6.76 11.96
C ARG A 71 4.45 8.26 12.13
N HIS A 72 4.76 8.95 11.03
CA HIS A 72 4.80 10.40 10.93
C HIS A 72 3.72 10.87 9.96
N GLY A 73 2.61 11.40 10.48
CA GLY A 73 1.45 11.74 9.63
C GLY A 73 0.80 10.49 9.04
N ASN A 74 0.63 10.42 7.72
CA ASN A 74 0.15 9.23 6.99
C ASN A 74 1.30 8.35 6.47
N THR A 75 2.54 8.63 6.88
CA THR A 75 3.73 8.00 6.34
C THR A 75 4.41 7.08 7.36
N PHE A 76 4.90 5.94 6.88
CA PHE A 76 5.88 5.10 7.55
C PHE A 76 7.20 5.08 6.77
N THR A 77 8.31 5.08 7.51
CA THR A 77 9.66 4.88 6.95
C THR A 77 10.14 3.44 7.08
N ASP A 78 9.45 2.62 7.87
CA ASP A 78 9.72 1.21 8.02
C ASP A 78 8.83 0.39 7.07
N ALA A 79 9.39 -0.68 6.52
CA ALA A 79 8.62 -1.64 5.72
C ALA A 79 7.47 -2.27 6.55
N PRO A 80 6.27 -2.42 5.96
CA PRO A 80 5.20 -3.17 6.60
C PRO A 80 5.57 -4.64 6.73
N ARG A 81 4.89 -5.35 7.64
CA ARG A 81 5.05 -6.80 7.78
C ARG A 81 4.37 -7.57 6.66
N PHE A 82 3.37 -6.96 6.04
CA PHE A 82 2.58 -7.56 4.98
C PHE A 82 2.00 -6.47 4.10
N VAL A 83 1.89 -6.76 2.80
CA VAL A 83 1.26 -5.94 1.78
C VAL A 83 0.32 -6.82 0.96
N MET A 84 -0.83 -6.25 0.60
CA MET A 84 -1.75 -6.79 -0.39
C MET A 84 -2.00 -5.73 -1.45
N GLU A 85 -2.01 -6.18 -2.70
CA GLU A 85 -2.46 -5.41 -3.87
C GLU A 85 -3.58 -6.20 -4.54
N VAL A 86 -4.67 -5.53 -4.86
CA VAL A 86 -5.79 -6.06 -5.63
C VAL A 86 -5.56 -5.69 -7.08
N LEU A 87 -5.40 -6.72 -7.91
CA LEU A 87 -4.97 -6.51 -9.30
C LEU A 87 -6.11 -5.92 -10.14
N SER A 88 -5.78 -4.87 -10.88
CA SER A 88 -6.63 -4.30 -11.93
C SER A 88 -5.99 -4.47 -13.31
N PRO A 89 -6.77 -4.55 -14.41
CA PRO A 89 -6.19 -4.64 -15.75
C PRO A 89 -5.22 -3.50 -16.09
N SER A 90 -5.41 -2.32 -15.51
CA SER A 90 -4.54 -1.14 -15.71
C SER A 90 -3.23 -1.20 -14.94
N THR A 91 -3.20 -1.83 -13.76
CA THR A 91 -2.05 -1.79 -12.84
C THR A 91 -1.37 -3.14 -12.65
N GLU A 92 -1.98 -4.25 -13.09
CA GLU A 92 -1.51 -5.62 -12.81
C GLU A 92 -0.03 -5.83 -13.13
N LYS A 93 0.44 -5.36 -14.29
CA LYS A 93 1.86 -5.51 -14.66
C LYS A 93 2.76 -4.79 -13.65
N TYR A 94 2.41 -3.57 -13.28
CA TYR A 94 3.17 -2.76 -12.34
C TYR A 94 3.17 -3.41 -10.94
N ASP A 95 2.01 -3.84 -10.46
CA ASP A 95 1.84 -4.48 -9.14
C ASP A 95 2.63 -5.80 -9.04
N ARG A 96 2.61 -6.63 -10.11
CA ARG A 96 3.31 -7.92 -10.15
C ARG A 96 4.82 -7.81 -10.33
N THR A 97 5.33 -6.69 -10.84
CA THR A 97 6.77 -6.55 -11.13
C THR A 97 7.43 -5.47 -10.30
N GLU A 98 7.13 -4.21 -10.55
CA GLU A 98 7.93 -3.10 -10.01
C GLU A 98 7.66 -2.92 -8.52
N LYS A 99 6.39 -2.85 -8.12
CA LYS A 99 5.99 -2.77 -6.71
C LYS A 99 6.49 -3.99 -5.92
N MET A 100 6.33 -5.20 -6.47
CA MET A 100 6.78 -6.43 -5.82
C MET A 100 8.30 -6.48 -5.60
N GLN A 101 9.11 -5.83 -6.45
CA GLN A 101 10.57 -5.72 -6.26
C GLN A 101 10.98 -4.66 -5.23
N LEU A 102 10.08 -3.73 -4.88
CA LEU A 102 10.34 -2.66 -3.92
C LEU A 102 10.03 -3.06 -2.47
N PHE A 103 9.14 -4.03 -2.26
CA PHE A 103 8.82 -4.59 -0.94
C PHE A 103 9.87 -5.62 -0.50
#